data_AF-A0A0K8R8K0-F1
#
_entry.id   AF-A0A0K8R8K0-F1
#
_cell.length_a   1.000
_cell.length_b   1.000
_cell.length_c   1.000
_cell.angle_alpha   90.00
_cell.angle_beta   90.00
_cell.angle_gamma   90.00
#
_symmetry.space_group_name_H-M   'P 1'
#
loop_
_entity.id
_entity.type
_entity.pdbx_description
1 polymer ?
#
loop_
_entity_poly.entity_id
_entity_poly.type
_entity_poly.pdbx_seq_one_letter_code
_entity_poly.pdbx_strand_id
1 'polypeptide(L)' 'MEVNDRLTTAPELLTQKPWSSGYIAIVLPPMKLDTGLLDTMVSPDSYVQQRRDSIPDRYLTAEKMPDLPATPLLDDV' A
#
# COMPACT_ATOMS: atom_id res chain seq x y z
N MET A 1 -13.63 0.32 5.70
CA MET A 1 -13.04 0.08 4.37
C MET A 1 -13.20 1.36 3.58
N GLU A 2 -12.16 1.78 2.87
CA GLU A 2 -12.15 2.99 2.03
C GLU A 2 -11.70 2.64 0.61
N VAL A 3 -12.27 3.29 -0.40
CA VAL A 3 -11.86 3.18 -1.81
C VAL A 3 -11.42 4.56 -2.28
N ASN A 4 -10.37 4.63 -3.10
CA ASN A 4 -9.85 5.90 -3.58
C ASN A 4 -10.70 6.48 -4.72
N ASP A 5 -11.71 7.27 -4.36
CA ASP A 5 -12.61 7.91 -5.32
C ASP A 5 -11.89 8.84 -6.31
N ARG A 6 -10.69 9.33 -5.95
CA ARG A 6 -9.91 10.23 -6.82
C ARG A 6 -9.47 9.56 -8.12
N LEU A 7 -9.38 8.22 -8.14
CA LEU A 7 -9.01 7.48 -9.35
C LEU A 7 -10.06 7.57 -10.46
N THR A 8 -11.31 7.96 -10.13
CA THR A 8 -12.36 8.20 -11.13
C THR A 8 -12.08 9.45 -11.97
N THR A 9 -11.41 10.44 -11.38
CA THR A 9 -11.11 11.73 -12.02
C THR A 9 -9.63 11.90 -12.37
N ALA A 10 -8.75 11.16 -11.70
CA ALA A 10 -7.29 11.22 -11.86
C ALA A 10 -6.67 9.80 -11.87
N PRO A 11 -6.98 8.96 -12.87
CA PRO A 11 -6.48 7.58 -12.95
C PRO A 11 -4.95 7.50 -13.11
N GLU A 12 -4.31 8.55 -13.61
CA GLU A 12 -2.85 8.64 -13.79
C GLU A 12 -2.08 8.49 -12.47
N LEU A 13 -2.72 8.74 -11.32
CA LEU A 13 -2.14 8.54 -9.99
C LEU A 13 -1.64 7.11 -9.77
N LEU A 14 -2.27 6.10 -10.41
CA LEU A 14 -1.81 4.71 -10.39
C LEU A 14 -0.40 4.54 -10.94
N THR A 15 -0.02 5.37 -11.92
CA THR A 15 1.29 5.26 -12.58
C THR A 15 2.31 6.26 -12.06
N GLN A 16 1.86 7.47 -11.69
CA GLN A 16 2.72 8.55 -11.22
C GLN A 16 3.05 8.44 -9.72
N LYS A 17 2.11 7.94 -8.92
CA LYS A 17 2.20 7.89 -7.46
C LYS A 17 1.67 6.55 -6.89
N PRO A 18 2.15 5.39 -7.38
CA PRO A 18 1.60 4.08 -7.03
C PRO A 18 1.69 3.76 -5.54
N TRP A 19 2.72 4.27 -4.84
CA TRP A 19 2.99 3.98 -3.43
C TRP A 19 2.35 4.97 -2.46
N SER A 20 1.63 5.97 -2.96
CA SER A 20 1.05 7.03 -2.12
C SER A 20 -0.39 7.33 -2.53
N SER A 21 -0.66 8.46 -3.19
CA SER A 21 -2.00 8.88 -3.59
C SER A 21 -2.67 7.98 -4.64
N GLY A 22 -1.94 7.03 -5.21
CA GLY A 22 -2.43 6.02 -6.15
C GLY A 22 -2.94 4.73 -5.49
N TYR A 23 -3.12 4.67 -4.16
CA TYR A 23 -3.74 3.51 -3.52
C TYR A 23 -5.13 3.22 -4.10
N ILE A 24 -5.54 1.95 -4.14
CA ILE A 24 -6.86 1.56 -4.65
C ILE A 24 -7.89 1.52 -3.52
N ALA A 25 -7.52 0.91 -2.40
CA ALA A 25 -8.38 0.76 -1.24
C ALA A 25 -7.56 0.66 0.06
N ILE A 26 -8.18 1.03 1.17
CA ILE A 26 -7.66 0.81 2.52
C ILE A 26 -8.62 -0.16 3.24
N VAL A 27 -8.08 -1.30 3.62
CA VAL A 27 -8.81 -2.35 4.33
C VAL A 27 -8.33 -2.39 5.77
N LEU A 28 -9.25 -2.17 6.71
CA LEU A 28 -8.98 -2.36 8.13
C LEU A 28 -9.33 -3.81 8.49
N PRO A 29 -8.35 -4.64 8.88
CA PRO A 29 -8.62 -6.00 9.28
C PRO A 29 -9.39 -6.04 10.62
N PRO A 30 -10.15 -7.11 10.88
CA PRO A 30 -10.79 -7.32 12.19
C PRO A 30 -9.74 -7.35 13.31
N MET A 31 -10.09 -6.85 14.50
CA MET A 31 -9.19 -6.87 15.65
C MET A 31 -8.69 -8.30 15.91
N LYS A 32 -7.37 -8.45 16.11
CA LYS A 32 -6.63 -9.72 16.34
C LYS A 32 -6.25 -10.53 15.08
N LEU A 33 -6.51 -10.03 13.88
CA LEU A 33 -6.05 -10.65 12.62
C LEU A 33 -4.97 -9.84 11.90
N ASP A 34 -4.61 -8.68 12.44
CA ASP A 34 -3.62 -7.75 11.93
C ASP A 34 -2.24 -8.40 11.74
N THR A 35 -1.70 -9.05 12.76
CA THR A 35 -0.41 -9.74 12.67
C THR A 35 -0.48 -11.00 11.81
N GLY A 36 -1.55 -11.79 11.94
CA GLY A 36 -1.74 -13.03 11.20
C GLY A 36 -1.88 -12.81 9.69
N LEU A 37 -2.47 -11.70 9.25
CA LEU A 37 -2.55 -11.37 7.83
C LEU A 37 -1.19 -10.94 7.26
N LEU A 38 -0.43 -10.14 8.00
CA LEU A 38 0.91 -9.72 7.58
C LEU A 38 1.85 -10.92 7.36
N ASP A 39 1.75 -11.95 8.19
CA ASP A 39 2.55 -13.18 8.06
C ASP A 39 2.23 -13.97 6.77
N THR A 40 1.03 -13.78 6.18
CA THR A 40 0.66 -14.41 4.90
C THR A 40 1.14 -13.63 3.68
N MET A 41 1.60 -12.39 3.87
CA MET A 41 2.03 -11.52 2.79
C MET A 41 3.49 -11.77 2.40
N VAL A 42 3.81 -11.55 1.13
CA VAL A 42 5.19 -11.63 0.64
C VAL A 42 5.95 -10.38 1.12
N SER A 43 7.14 -10.58 1.70
CA SER A 43 7.99 -9.47 2.10
C SER A 43 8.44 -8.64 0.88
N PRO A 44 8.71 -7.33 1.05
CA PRO A 44 9.14 -6.48 -0.06
C PRO A 44 10.35 -7.04 -0.82
N ASP A 45 11.37 -7.52 -0.10
CA ASP A 45 12.59 -8.08 -0.70
C ASP A 45 12.29 -9.35 -1.49
N SER A 46 11.44 -10.24 -0.97
CA SER A 46 11.05 -11.47 -1.66
C SER A 46 10.24 -11.18 -2.92
N TYR A 47 9.34 -10.18 -2.87
CA TYR A 47 8.57 -9.78 -4.05
C TYR A 47 9.48 -9.24 -5.16
N VAL A 48 10.43 -8.37 -4.82
CA VAL A 48 11.41 -7.83 -5.78
C VAL A 48 12.28 -8.94 -6.36
N GLN A 49 12.79 -9.86 -5.54
CA GLN A 49 13.59 -10.99 -6.02
C GLN A 49 12.82 -11.89 -6.99
N GLN A 50 11.57 -12.24 -6.67
CA GLN A 50 10.75 -13.12 -7.50
C GLN A 50 10.30 -12.49 -8.83
N ARG A 51 10.16 -11.16 -8.86
CA ARG A 51 9.59 -10.42 -9.99
C ARG A 51 10.58 -9.48 -10.68
N ARG A 52 11.87 -9.58 -10.34
CA ARG A 52 12.92 -8.66 -10.80
C ARG A 52 12.92 -8.45 -12.31
N ASP A 53 12.74 -9.53 -13.07
CA ASP A 53 12.78 -9.50 -14.54
C ASP A 53 11.52 -8.87 -15.18
N SER A 54 10.46 -8.67 -14.39
CA SER A 54 9.17 -8.13 -14.84
C SER A 54 8.86 -6.74 -14.28
N ILE A 55 9.52 -6.31 -13.20
CA ILE A 55 9.31 -5.00 -12.60
C ILE A 55 10.18 -3.98 -13.35
N PRO A 56 9.60 -2.94 -13.95
CA PRO A 56 10.39 -1.86 -14.54
C PRO A 56 11.27 -1.16 -13.49
N ASP A 57 12.54 -0.89 -13.84
CA ASP A 57 13.55 -0.32 -12.92
C ASP A 57 13.08 0.94 -12.18
N ARG A 58 12.25 1.77 -12.82
CA ARG A 58 11.67 2.99 -12.22
C ARG A 58 10.86 2.73 -10.95
N TYR A 59 10.42 1.50 -10.72
CA TYR A 59 9.63 1.09 -9.54
C TYR A 59 10.46 0.36 -8.49
N LEU A 60 11.74 0.07 -8.76
CA LEU A 60 12.68 -0.55 -7.82
C LEU A 60 13.42 0.52 -6.98
N THR A 61 12.96 1.77 -7.00
CA THR A 61 13.59 2.89 -6.31
C THR A 61 13.40 2.77 -4.79
N ALA A 62 14.46 3.07 -4.04
CA ALA A 62 14.49 3.10 -2.58
C ALA A 62 13.74 4.31 -1.97
N GLU A 63 12.81 4.93 -2.70
CA GLU A 63 11.99 6.00 -2.13
C GLU A 63 11.12 5.39 -1.04
N LYS A 64 11.54 5.68 0.20
CA LYS A 64 10.89 5.32 1.44
C LYS A 64 9.38 5.53 1.27
N MET A 65 8.59 4.50 1.59
CA MET A 65 7.13 4.63 1.66
C MET A 65 6.78 5.94 2.38
N PRO A 66 5.85 6.76 1.87
CA PRO A 66 5.34 7.86 2.64
C PRO A 66 4.85 7.31 3.97
N ASP A 67 5.19 7.98 5.06
CA ASP A 67 4.62 7.65 6.37
C ASP A 67 3.10 7.64 6.20
N LEU A 68 2.49 6.45 6.28
CA LEU A 68 1.04 6.33 6.37
C LEU A 68 0.64 7.26 7.52
N PRO A 69 -0.35 8.15 7.34
CA PRO A 69 -0.82 8.97 8.45
C PRO A 69 -1.14 8.01 9.59
N ALA A 70 -0.49 8.20 10.73
CA ALA A 70 -0.80 7.46 11.93
C ALA A 70 -2.32 7.53 12.09
N THR A 71 -2.99 6.39 11.96
CA THR A 71 -4.43 6.30 12.22
C THR A 71 -4.67 7.02 13.54
N PRO A 72 -5.54 8.04 13.60
CA PRO A 72 -5.94 8.56 14.89
C PRO A 72 -6.55 7.36 15.62
N LEU A 73 -5.91 6.95 16.72
CA LEU A 73 -6.54 6.09 17.70
C LEU A 73 -7.86 6.79 18.03
N LEU A 74 -8.97 6.16 17.64
CA LEU A 74 -10.29 6.61 18.08
C LEU A 74 -10.25 6.48 19.61
N ASP A 75 -10.14 7.61 20.31
CA ASP A 75 -10.35 7.67 21.74
C ASP A 75 -11.76 7.11 22.03
N ASP A 76 -11.80 6.00 22.75
CA ASP A 76 -13.03 5.41 23.30
C ASP A 76 -13.74 6.46 24.18
N VAL A 77 -14.96 6.86 23.78
CA VAL A 77 -15.93 7.60 24.61
C VAL A 77 -17.12 6.69 24.88
#